data_AF-A0A8I1RSM8-F1
#
_entry.id   AF-A0A8I1RSM8-F1
#
_cell.length_a   1.000
_cell.length_b   1.000
_cell.length_c   1.000
_cell.angle_alpha   90.00
_cell.angle_beta   90.00
_cell.angle_gamma   90.00
#
_symmetry.space_group_name_H-M   'P 1'
#
loop_
_entity.id
_entity.type
_entity.pdbx_description
1 polymer ?
#
loop_
_entity_poly.entity_id
_entity_poly.type
_entity_poly.pdbx_seq_one_letter_code
_entity_poly.pdbx_strand_id
1 'polypeptide(L)'
;MMRKLSLLAAQIGFALAISAPAFAASAISHSAPENVYGWCAGYAPGRADRCAQQRCQKQGGTACQIVVGCVGPGATAFAERPARGFGAACLGDERSARMAALIGCISAANSLCWTNVTFASNGRASDNAANLRFDQVWIAQIALQSLKFFKEAADGSLSEATRTAIGAFQSEIGRPPTGTINDELLRRMLDAVGGPRQLAGIIKREQLSSLEQQLVGAKPTRLFYTALNALPPEKPQQYFKSLREEELRVALTTYIMSRGAACTTPSPSVSTVSESIWIVVCNDVTYNVVFNEGGYSMITGGGLTIIK
;
A
#
# COMPACT_ATOMS: atom_id res chain seq x y z
N MET A 1 -62.51 46.94 -41.85
CA MET A 1 -62.64 45.53 -42.27
C MET A 1 -61.24 45.00 -42.58
N MET A 2 -60.51 44.50 -41.57
CA MET A 2 -59.15 43.95 -41.74
C MET A 2 -59.06 42.67 -40.90
N ARG A 3 -58.98 41.53 -41.59
CA ARG A 3 -58.84 40.19 -41.00
C ARG A 3 -57.40 39.98 -40.55
N LYS A 4 -57.19 39.71 -39.26
CA LYS A 4 -55.92 39.18 -38.73
C LYS A 4 -55.83 37.69 -39.08
N LEU A 5 -54.80 37.31 -39.82
CA LEU A 5 -54.39 35.91 -40.06
C LEU A 5 -53.37 35.55 -38.97
N SER A 6 -53.71 34.58 -38.12
CA SER A 6 -52.78 34.01 -37.13
C SER A 6 -52.16 32.74 -37.71
N LEU A 7 -50.85 32.75 -37.97
CA LEU A 7 -50.08 31.55 -38.31
C LEU A 7 -49.69 30.81 -37.01
N LEU A 8 -50.12 29.56 -36.89
CA LEU A 8 -49.66 28.60 -35.89
C LEU A 8 -48.49 27.81 -36.49
N ALA A 9 -47.28 28.03 -35.98
CA ALA A 9 -46.12 27.20 -36.26
C ALA A 9 -46.07 26.02 -35.30
N ALA A 10 -46.30 24.81 -35.81
CA ALA A 10 -46.14 23.57 -35.05
C ALA A 10 -44.65 23.17 -35.01
N GLN A 11 -44.00 23.33 -33.87
CA GLN A 11 -42.65 22.80 -33.64
C GLN A 11 -42.75 21.32 -33.24
N ILE A 12 -42.34 20.43 -34.15
CA ILE A 12 -42.14 19.00 -33.87
C ILE A 12 -40.79 18.85 -33.17
N GLY A 13 -40.80 18.74 -31.85
CA GLY A 13 -39.61 18.42 -31.06
C GLY A 13 -39.27 16.94 -31.18
N PHE A 14 -38.29 16.60 -32.01
CA PHE A 14 -37.69 15.27 -32.05
C PHE A 14 -36.81 15.10 -30.80
N ALA A 15 -37.34 14.48 -29.76
CA ALA A 15 -36.58 14.07 -28.59
C ALA A 15 -35.68 12.88 -28.99
N LEU A 16 -34.46 13.17 -29.44
CA LEU A 16 -33.41 12.16 -29.55
C LEU A 16 -33.07 11.68 -28.13
N ALA A 17 -33.61 10.52 -27.76
CA ALA A 17 -33.17 9.78 -26.58
C ALA A 17 -31.73 9.33 -26.82
N ILE A 18 -30.76 10.16 -26.41
CA ILE A 18 -29.36 9.78 -26.35
C ILE A 18 -29.28 8.68 -25.29
N SER A 19 -29.22 7.42 -25.73
CA SER A 19 -28.95 6.28 -24.87
C SER A 19 -27.57 6.49 -24.25
N ALA A 20 -27.54 6.99 -23.02
CA ALA A 20 -26.31 7.01 -22.24
C ALA A 20 -25.74 5.59 -22.24
N PRO A 21 -24.45 5.40 -22.56
CA PRO A 21 -23.86 4.07 -22.58
C PRO A 21 -24.12 3.41 -21.23
N ALA A 22 -24.71 2.21 -21.26
CA ALA A 22 -24.94 1.41 -20.07
C ALA A 22 -23.57 1.01 -19.52
N PHE A 23 -23.00 1.84 -18.64
CA PHE A 23 -21.73 1.54 -18.02
C PHE A 23 -21.88 0.26 -17.20
N ALA A 24 -20.99 -0.69 -17.44
CA ALA A 24 -20.95 -1.90 -16.65
C ALA A 24 -20.56 -1.55 -15.21
N ALA A 25 -21.42 -1.95 -14.27
CA ALA A 25 -21.20 -1.74 -12.86
C ALA A 25 -20.32 -2.84 -12.28
N SER A 26 -19.65 -2.48 -11.20
CA SER A 26 -18.94 -3.40 -10.32
C SER A 26 -19.33 -3.18 -8.87
N ALA A 27 -19.22 -4.24 -8.08
CA ALA A 27 -19.59 -4.24 -6.68
C ALA A 27 -18.60 -5.11 -5.91
N ILE A 28 -18.28 -4.64 -4.70
CA ILE A 28 -17.47 -5.36 -3.73
C ILE A 28 -18.35 -5.55 -2.48
N SER A 29 -18.48 -6.80 -2.06
CA SER A 29 -19.14 -7.20 -0.82
C SER A 29 -18.11 -7.71 0.17
N HIS A 30 -18.28 -7.37 1.45
CA HIS A 30 -17.40 -7.82 2.53
C HIS A 30 -18.24 -8.35 3.70
N SER A 31 -17.74 -9.41 4.34
CA SER A 31 -18.25 -9.91 5.61
C SER A 31 -17.21 -9.60 6.68
N ALA A 32 -17.53 -8.64 7.55
CA ALA A 32 -16.60 -8.20 8.57
C ALA A 32 -16.16 -9.35 9.50
N PRO A 33 -17.04 -10.16 10.11
CA PRO A 33 -16.63 -11.15 11.13
C PRO A 33 -15.59 -12.17 10.63
N GLU A 34 -15.78 -12.69 9.42
CA GLU A 34 -14.86 -13.67 8.83
C GLU A 34 -13.68 -13.01 8.10
N ASN A 35 -13.75 -11.70 7.83
CA ASN A 35 -12.83 -10.97 6.97
C ASN A 35 -12.68 -11.61 5.58
N VAL A 36 -13.80 -11.96 4.97
CA VAL A 36 -13.88 -12.49 3.61
C VAL A 36 -14.68 -11.54 2.73
N TYR A 37 -14.52 -11.67 1.42
CA TYR A 37 -15.11 -10.73 0.49
C TYR A 37 -15.55 -11.41 -0.80
N GLY A 38 -16.35 -10.71 -1.59
CA GLY A 38 -16.71 -11.12 -2.94
C GLY A 38 -16.78 -9.90 -3.82
N TRP A 39 -16.43 -10.05 -5.09
CA TRP A 39 -16.50 -8.97 -6.04
C TRP A 39 -17.05 -9.46 -7.37
N CYS A 40 -17.79 -8.60 -8.05
CA CYS A 40 -18.24 -8.81 -9.42
C CYS A 40 -18.19 -7.51 -10.18
N ALA A 41 -17.91 -7.60 -11.48
CA ALA A 41 -17.80 -6.46 -12.40
C ALA A 41 -18.30 -6.88 -13.77
N GLY A 42 -18.65 -5.92 -14.64
CA GLY A 42 -19.15 -6.24 -15.97
C GLY A 42 -20.68 -6.48 -16.04
N TYR A 43 -21.45 -6.09 -15.03
CA TYR A 43 -22.90 -6.35 -14.96
C TYR A 43 -23.74 -5.08 -14.79
N ALA A 44 -25.06 -5.18 -14.98
CA ALA A 44 -25.97 -4.16 -14.48
C ALA A 44 -25.88 -4.06 -12.93
N PRO A 45 -26.02 -2.86 -12.31
CA PRO A 45 -25.77 -2.64 -10.89
C PRO A 45 -26.36 -3.71 -9.95
N GLY A 46 -27.68 -3.95 -10.00
CA GLY A 46 -28.32 -4.94 -9.12
C GLY A 46 -27.88 -6.39 -9.36
N ARG A 47 -27.35 -6.72 -10.55
CA ARG A 47 -26.75 -8.04 -10.83
C ARG A 47 -25.32 -8.11 -10.29
N ALA A 48 -24.55 -7.02 -10.37
CA ALA A 48 -23.22 -6.94 -9.77
C ALA A 48 -23.30 -7.13 -8.24
N ASP A 49 -24.24 -6.46 -7.57
CA ASP A 49 -24.44 -6.55 -6.13
C ASP A 49 -24.73 -7.98 -5.66
N ARG A 50 -25.76 -8.61 -6.25
CA ARG A 50 -26.13 -10.00 -5.92
C ARG A 50 -24.98 -10.98 -6.18
N CYS A 51 -24.25 -10.79 -7.28
CA CYS A 51 -23.10 -11.61 -7.62
C CYS A 51 -21.96 -11.46 -6.59
N ALA A 52 -21.65 -10.22 -6.17
CA ALA A 52 -20.62 -9.94 -5.18
C ALA A 52 -20.97 -10.55 -3.82
N GLN A 53 -22.22 -10.40 -3.36
CA GLN A 53 -22.73 -11.02 -2.13
C GLN A 53 -22.66 -12.54 -2.17
N GLN A 54 -23.12 -13.16 -3.26
CA GLN A 54 -23.05 -14.63 -3.42
C GLN A 54 -21.61 -15.13 -3.39
N ARG A 55 -20.67 -14.39 -3.99
CA ARG A 55 -19.24 -14.74 -3.92
C ARG A 55 -18.67 -14.60 -2.52
N CYS A 56 -19.06 -13.55 -1.79
CA CYS A 56 -18.69 -13.38 -0.38
C CYS A 56 -19.21 -14.55 0.48
N GLN A 57 -20.47 -14.95 0.28
CA GLN A 57 -21.08 -16.09 0.99
C GLN A 57 -20.39 -17.41 0.65
N LYS A 58 -20.02 -17.63 -0.62
CA LYS A 58 -19.26 -18.81 -1.05
C LYS A 58 -17.87 -18.91 -0.41
N GLN A 59 -17.30 -17.79 0.03
CA GLN A 59 -16.06 -17.76 0.81
C GLN A 59 -16.29 -17.94 2.32
N GLY A 60 -17.52 -18.23 2.74
CA GLY A 60 -17.89 -18.45 4.15
C GLY A 60 -18.37 -17.20 4.89
N GLY A 61 -18.60 -16.08 4.19
CA GLY A 61 -19.10 -14.85 4.82
C GLY A 61 -20.56 -14.98 5.24
N THR A 62 -20.86 -14.66 6.50
CA THR A 62 -22.22 -14.75 7.05
C THR A 62 -22.98 -13.42 7.03
N ALA A 63 -22.25 -12.30 7.00
CA ALA A 63 -22.79 -10.95 7.05
C ALA A 63 -22.35 -10.12 5.82
N CYS A 64 -22.46 -10.69 4.62
CA CYS A 64 -22.02 -10.07 3.38
C CYS A 64 -22.85 -8.83 3.00
N GLN A 65 -22.23 -7.65 3.10
CA GLN A 65 -22.83 -6.35 2.72
C GLN A 65 -22.07 -5.74 1.56
N ILE A 66 -22.74 -4.95 0.71
CA ILE A 66 -22.05 -4.17 -0.33
C ILE A 66 -21.33 -3.02 0.34
N VAL A 67 -20.01 -2.96 0.16
CA VAL A 67 -19.15 -1.95 0.78
C VAL A 67 -18.64 -0.92 -0.21
N VAL A 68 -18.50 -1.30 -1.48
CA VAL A 68 -18.11 -0.41 -2.58
C VAL A 68 -18.92 -0.77 -3.83
N GLY A 69 -19.44 0.25 -4.52
CA GLY A 69 -20.10 0.11 -5.81
C GLY A 69 -19.49 1.07 -6.82
N CYS A 70 -19.20 0.60 -8.03
CA CYS A 70 -18.34 1.32 -8.97
C CYS A 70 -18.92 1.38 -10.37
N VAL A 71 -18.63 2.51 -11.01
CA VAL A 71 -18.80 2.73 -12.45
C VAL A 71 -17.39 2.82 -13.01
N GLY A 72 -16.68 1.69 -13.07
CA GLY A 72 -15.26 1.69 -13.41
C GLY A 72 -14.42 0.60 -12.74
N PRO A 73 -13.08 0.73 -12.82
CA PRO A 73 -12.15 -0.20 -12.19
C PRO A 73 -12.21 -0.12 -10.66
N GLY A 74 -11.71 -1.17 -10.02
CA GLY A 74 -11.64 -1.27 -8.58
C GLY A 74 -10.57 -2.24 -8.12
N ALA A 75 -10.25 -2.18 -6.83
CA ALA A 75 -9.27 -3.06 -6.21
C ALA A 75 -9.65 -3.40 -4.77
N THR A 76 -9.09 -4.50 -4.26
CA THR A 76 -9.13 -4.86 -2.84
C THR A 76 -7.74 -5.22 -2.35
N ALA A 77 -7.49 -4.97 -1.07
CA ALA A 77 -6.24 -5.29 -0.38
C ALA A 77 -6.52 -5.93 0.97
N PHE A 78 -5.60 -6.80 1.40
CA PHE A 78 -5.65 -7.48 2.69
C PHE A 78 -4.36 -7.29 3.45
N ALA A 79 -4.48 -7.11 4.77
CA ALA A 79 -3.31 -7.02 5.63
C ALA A 79 -2.67 -8.40 5.83
N GLU A 80 -1.36 -8.40 5.98
CA GLU A 80 -0.65 -9.59 6.44
C GLU A 80 -1.19 -10.06 7.80
N ARG A 81 -1.16 -11.37 8.02
CA ARG A 81 -1.47 -11.91 9.34
C ARG A 81 -0.40 -11.43 10.34
N PRO A 82 -0.77 -11.08 11.58
CA PRO A 82 -2.09 -11.30 12.21
C PRO A 82 -3.08 -10.12 12.14
N ALA A 83 -2.78 -9.06 11.37
CA ALA A 83 -3.51 -7.78 11.42
C ALA A 83 -4.96 -7.82 10.88
N ARG A 84 -5.34 -8.86 10.12
CA ARG A 84 -6.70 -9.07 9.54
C ARG A 84 -7.40 -7.75 9.11
N GLY A 85 -6.73 -7.01 8.24
CA GLY A 85 -7.24 -5.78 7.63
C GLY A 85 -7.82 -6.01 6.24
N PHE A 86 -8.69 -5.11 5.81
CA PHE A 86 -9.30 -5.09 4.49
C PHE A 86 -9.43 -3.66 3.98
N GLY A 87 -9.09 -3.45 2.71
CA GLY A 87 -9.35 -2.22 1.98
C GLY A 87 -9.97 -2.54 0.62
N ALA A 88 -10.89 -1.69 0.17
CA ALA A 88 -11.56 -1.79 -1.11
C ALA A 88 -11.75 -0.38 -1.66
N ALA A 89 -11.42 -0.18 -2.94
CA ALA A 89 -11.52 1.14 -3.55
C ALA A 89 -11.92 1.07 -5.01
N CYS A 90 -12.55 2.14 -5.47
CA CYS A 90 -12.98 2.37 -6.83
C CYS A 90 -12.77 3.83 -7.21
N LEU A 91 -11.58 4.13 -7.74
CA LEU A 91 -11.14 5.49 -8.05
C LEU A 91 -10.42 5.51 -9.39
N GLY A 92 -10.83 6.44 -10.25
CA GLY A 92 -10.15 6.75 -11.51
C GLY A 92 -9.86 5.51 -12.36
N ASP A 93 -8.61 5.10 -12.37
CA ASP A 93 -8.06 3.95 -13.08
C ASP A 93 -7.68 2.78 -12.13
N GLU A 94 -7.23 1.66 -12.70
CA GLU A 94 -6.79 0.49 -11.93
C GLU A 94 -5.67 0.81 -10.93
N ARG A 95 -4.75 1.71 -11.29
CA ARG A 95 -3.61 2.11 -10.46
C ARG A 95 -4.10 2.86 -9.21
N SER A 96 -4.94 3.86 -9.42
CA SER A 96 -5.50 4.69 -8.35
C SER A 96 -6.38 3.86 -7.42
N ALA A 97 -7.16 2.92 -7.96
CA ALA A 97 -7.93 1.97 -7.17
C ALA A 97 -7.02 1.08 -6.29
N ARG A 98 -5.92 0.54 -6.83
CA ARG A 98 -4.95 -0.25 -6.04
C ARG A 98 -4.36 0.55 -4.90
N MET A 99 -3.80 1.72 -5.20
CA MET A 99 -3.18 2.58 -4.19
C MET A 99 -4.15 2.93 -3.08
N ALA A 100 -5.39 3.30 -3.41
CA ALA A 100 -6.39 3.63 -2.41
C ALA A 100 -6.81 2.44 -1.54
N ALA A 101 -6.98 1.25 -2.14
CA ALA A 101 -7.27 0.03 -1.39
C ALA A 101 -6.12 -0.34 -0.44
N LEU A 102 -4.87 -0.24 -0.91
CA LEU A 102 -3.67 -0.46 -0.10
C LEU A 102 -3.57 0.54 1.06
N ILE A 103 -3.66 1.85 0.78
CA ILE A 103 -3.57 2.90 1.80
C ILE A 103 -4.67 2.73 2.85
N GLY A 104 -5.91 2.50 2.42
CA GLY A 104 -7.03 2.26 3.34
C GLY A 104 -6.80 1.04 4.22
N CYS A 105 -6.38 -0.08 3.62
CA CYS A 105 -6.07 -1.29 4.36
C CYS A 105 -4.92 -1.09 5.36
N ILE A 106 -3.81 -0.48 4.94
CA ILE A 106 -2.63 -0.23 5.77
C ILE A 106 -2.98 0.69 6.93
N SER A 107 -3.77 1.74 6.67
CA SER A 107 -4.23 2.68 7.69
C SER A 107 -5.11 2.00 8.76
N ALA A 108 -6.02 1.11 8.32
CA ALA A 108 -6.90 0.38 9.22
C ALA A 108 -6.15 -0.67 10.04
N ALA A 109 -5.26 -1.42 9.40
CA ALA A 109 -4.60 -2.59 9.99
C ALA A 109 -3.33 -2.25 10.79
N ASN A 110 -2.75 -1.06 10.58
CA ASN A 110 -1.39 -0.70 11.01
C ASN A 110 -0.35 -1.78 10.64
N SER A 111 -0.50 -2.36 9.45
CA SER A 111 0.38 -3.40 8.89
C SER A 111 0.46 -3.22 7.39
N LEU A 112 1.47 -3.83 6.75
CA LEU A 112 1.51 -3.88 5.29
C LEU A 112 0.31 -4.69 4.77
N CYS A 113 -0.21 -4.24 3.63
CA CYS A 113 -1.27 -4.91 2.91
C CYS A 113 -0.84 -5.20 1.48
N TRP A 114 -1.47 -6.21 0.91
CA TRP A 114 -1.24 -6.66 -0.46
C TRP A 114 -2.55 -6.66 -1.23
N THR A 115 -2.50 -6.23 -2.47
CA THR A 115 -3.61 -6.24 -3.41
C THR A 115 -4.00 -7.69 -3.70
N ASN A 116 -5.24 -8.05 -3.39
CA ASN A 116 -5.75 -9.38 -3.69
C ASN A 116 -6.37 -9.46 -5.09
N VAL A 117 -7.14 -8.43 -5.47
CA VAL A 117 -7.66 -8.31 -6.82
C VAL A 117 -7.66 -6.86 -7.26
N THR A 118 -7.40 -6.67 -8.54
CA THR A 118 -7.71 -5.45 -9.29
C THR A 118 -8.54 -5.85 -10.48
N PHE A 119 -9.53 -5.04 -10.84
CA PHE A 119 -10.38 -5.31 -11.99
C PHE A 119 -10.64 -4.04 -12.79
N ALA A 120 -10.72 -4.21 -14.11
CA ALA A 120 -11.07 -3.19 -15.07
C ALA A 120 -12.60 -2.95 -15.12
N SER A 121 -13.00 -1.87 -15.79
CA SER A 121 -14.42 -1.54 -16.03
C SER A 121 -15.17 -2.59 -16.87
N ASN A 122 -14.47 -3.35 -17.71
CA ASN A 122 -15.04 -4.46 -18.49
C ASN A 122 -15.17 -5.77 -17.69
N GLY A 123 -14.84 -5.75 -16.39
CA GLY A 123 -14.92 -6.89 -15.49
C GLY A 123 -13.78 -7.90 -15.57
N ARG A 124 -12.73 -7.63 -16.36
CA ARG A 124 -11.50 -8.43 -16.36
C ARG A 124 -10.68 -8.10 -15.12
N ALA A 125 -10.24 -9.14 -14.41
CA ALA A 125 -9.27 -8.99 -13.33
C ALA A 125 -7.85 -8.89 -13.91
N SER A 126 -7.00 -8.07 -13.29
CA SER A 126 -5.56 -8.15 -13.47
C SER A 126 -5.04 -9.47 -12.89
N ASP A 127 -3.97 -10.01 -13.46
CA ASP A 127 -3.35 -11.22 -12.92
C ASP A 127 -2.66 -10.96 -11.56
N ASN A 128 -2.52 -12.03 -10.77
CA ASN A 128 -1.96 -11.93 -9.42
C ASN A 128 -0.48 -11.50 -9.42
N ALA A 129 0.28 -11.87 -10.45
CA ALA A 129 1.69 -11.50 -10.53
C ALA A 129 1.87 -10.00 -10.82
N ALA A 130 0.96 -9.40 -11.59
CA ALA A 130 0.90 -7.97 -11.84
C ALA A 130 0.51 -7.19 -10.57
N ASN A 131 -0.45 -7.69 -9.78
CA ASN A 131 -0.78 -7.11 -8.48
C ASN A 131 0.42 -7.16 -7.53
N LEU A 132 1.06 -8.34 -7.37
CA LEU A 132 2.22 -8.49 -6.51
C LEU A 132 3.38 -7.59 -6.93
N ARG A 133 3.70 -7.54 -8.24
CA ARG A 133 4.77 -6.68 -8.75
C ARG A 133 4.47 -5.21 -8.51
N PHE A 134 3.23 -4.78 -8.71
CA PHE A 134 2.80 -3.43 -8.41
C PHE A 134 3.02 -3.10 -6.93
N ASP A 135 2.54 -3.96 -6.03
CA ASP A 135 2.65 -3.75 -4.59
C ASP A 135 4.12 -3.69 -4.14
N GLN A 136 4.96 -4.63 -4.61
CA GLN A 136 6.40 -4.65 -4.29
C GLN A 136 7.09 -3.35 -4.73
N VAL A 137 6.81 -2.88 -5.95
CA VAL A 137 7.41 -1.64 -6.47
C VAL A 137 6.90 -0.42 -5.71
N TRP A 138 5.60 -0.35 -5.44
CA TRP A 138 5.00 0.78 -4.72
C TRP A 138 5.52 0.87 -3.28
N ILE A 139 5.58 -0.25 -2.56
CA ILE A 139 6.15 -0.31 -1.20
C ILE A 139 7.65 0.04 -1.23
N ALA A 140 8.40 -0.47 -2.22
CA ALA A 140 9.82 -0.15 -2.38
C ALA A 140 10.03 1.36 -2.62
N GLN A 141 9.24 1.99 -3.49
CA GLN A 141 9.33 3.44 -3.75
C GLN A 141 9.12 4.26 -2.47
N ILE A 142 8.15 3.89 -1.63
CA ILE A 142 7.89 4.60 -0.36
C ILE A 142 9.03 4.35 0.65
N ALA A 143 9.51 3.12 0.76
CA ALA A 143 10.67 2.83 1.61
C ALA A 143 11.90 3.64 1.16
N LEU A 144 12.18 3.67 -0.14
CA LEU A 144 13.29 4.45 -0.72
C LEU A 144 13.11 5.97 -0.54
N GLN A 145 11.88 6.51 -0.58
CA GLN A 145 11.61 7.91 -0.23
C GLN A 145 11.97 8.21 1.23
N SER A 146 11.57 7.33 2.14
CA SER A 146 11.88 7.48 3.57
C SER A 146 13.39 7.44 3.83
N LEU A 147 14.12 6.64 3.04
CA LEU A 147 15.58 6.49 3.06
C LEU A 147 16.32 7.50 2.15
N LYS A 148 15.61 8.44 1.51
CA LYS A 148 16.17 9.49 0.63
C LYS A 148 16.86 9.01 -0.66
N PHE A 149 16.64 7.76 -1.07
CA PHE A 149 17.08 7.23 -2.37
C PHE A 149 16.13 7.56 -3.53
N PHE A 150 14.85 7.83 -3.24
CA PHE A 150 13.83 8.13 -4.26
C PHE A 150 13.11 9.45 -3.93
N LYS A 151 12.86 10.29 -4.95
CA LYS A 151 12.30 11.64 -4.77
C LYS A 151 10.99 11.89 -5.52
N GLU A 152 10.65 11.05 -6.49
CA GLU A 152 9.41 11.16 -7.27
C GLU A 152 8.23 10.57 -6.49
N ALA A 153 7.01 10.79 -6.96
CA ALA A 153 5.82 10.19 -6.35
C ALA A 153 5.82 8.65 -6.50
N ALA A 154 5.39 7.94 -5.46
CA ALA A 154 5.25 6.48 -5.52
C ALA A 154 4.00 6.12 -6.32
N ASP A 155 4.18 5.43 -7.45
CA ASP A 155 3.13 5.12 -8.42
C ASP A 155 3.04 3.62 -8.76
N GLY A 156 3.92 2.79 -8.19
CA GLY A 156 4.00 1.36 -8.43
C GLY A 156 4.59 0.95 -9.79
N SER A 157 5.17 1.89 -10.55
CA SER A 157 5.83 1.63 -11.82
C SER A 157 7.34 1.42 -11.66
N LEU A 158 7.89 0.34 -12.24
CA LEU A 158 9.35 0.10 -12.24
C LEU A 158 10.05 0.93 -13.34
N SER A 159 9.99 2.26 -13.20
CA SER A 159 10.62 3.24 -14.10
C SER A 159 12.14 3.26 -13.98
N GLU A 160 12.82 3.96 -14.88
CA GLU A 160 14.28 4.13 -14.81
C GLU A 160 14.74 4.82 -13.51
N ALA A 161 13.98 5.83 -13.06
CA ALA A 161 14.23 6.50 -11.79
C ALA A 161 14.08 5.53 -10.60
N THR A 162 13.07 4.64 -10.64
CA THR A 162 12.88 3.62 -9.62
C THR A 162 14.01 2.58 -9.65
N ARG A 163 14.43 2.10 -10.82
CA ARG A 163 15.56 1.17 -10.97
C ARG A 163 16.87 1.78 -10.46
N THR A 164 17.12 3.05 -10.79
CA THR A 164 18.28 3.80 -10.30
C THR A 164 18.27 3.89 -8.78
N ALA A 165 17.14 4.24 -8.17
CA ALA A 165 17.00 4.31 -6.72
C ALA A 165 17.19 2.94 -6.04
N ILE A 166 16.66 1.87 -6.63
CA ILE A 166 16.88 0.49 -6.18
C ILE A 166 18.37 0.14 -6.26
N GLY A 167 19.04 0.44 -7.38
CA GLY A 167 20.46 0.20 -7.58
C GLY A 167 21.33 0.93 -6.55
N ALA A 168 21.01 2.20 -6.28
CA ALA A 168 21.69 2.99 -5.26
C ALA A 168 21.54 2.37 -3.86
N PHE A 169 20.34 1.95 -3.47
CA PHE A 169 20.12 1.27 -2.21
C PHE A 169 20.87 -0.08 -2.15
N GLN A 170 20.86 -0.86 -3.23
CA GLN A 170 21.62 -2.12 -3.31
C GLN A 170 23.11 -1.88 -3.08
N SER A 171 23.70 -0.87 -3.75
CA SER A 171 25.10 -0.49 -3.53
C SER A 171 25.36 -0.07 -2.08
N GLU A 172 24.46 0.70 -1.48
CA GLU A 172 24.58 1.14 -0.08
C GLU A 172 24.67 -0.05 0.89
N ILE A 173 23.90 -1.11 0.63
CA ILE A 173 23.90 -2.33 1.47
C ILE A 173 24.88 -3.41 0.97
N GLY A 174 25.86 -3.04 0.13
CA GLY A 174 26.93 -3.93 -0.32
C GLY A 174 26.49 -5.03 -1.31
N ARG A 175 25.42 -4.79 -2.07
CA ARG A 175 24.90 -5.71 -3.09
C ARG A 175 25.14 -5.19 -4.51
N PRO A 176 25.16 -6.09 -5.52
CA PRO A 176 25.19 -5.66 -6.92
C PRO A 176 24.00 -4.76 -7.27
N PRO A 177 24.21 -3.58 -7.90
CA PRO A 177 23.14 -2.64 -8.25
C PRO A 177 22.38 -3.08 -9.51
N THR A 178 21.60 -4.15 -9.40
CA THR A 178 20.83 -4.69 -10.52
C THR A 178 19.63 -3.81 -10.88
N GLY A 179 19.18 -2.93 -9.97
CA GLY A 179 17.96 -2.13 -10.15
C GLY A 179 16.68 -2.97 -10.20
N THR A 180 16.75 -4.24 -9.78
CA THR A 180 15.60 -5.17 -9.75
C THR A 180 15.13 -5.39 -8.33
N ILE A 181 13.81 -5.48 -8.15
CA ILE A 181 13.17 -5.75 -6.85
C ILE A 181 12.73 -7.23 -6.79
N ASN A 182 12.94 -7.86 -5.65
CA ASN A 182 12.43 -9.18 -5.28
C ASN A 182 12.06 -9.17 -3.78
N ASP A 183 11.50 -10.28 -3.27
CA ASP A 183 11.06 -10.37 -1.88
C ASP A 183 12.19 -10.15 -0.87
N GLU A 184 13.38 -10.66 -1.15
CA GLU A 184 14.54 -10.49 -0.26
C GLU A 184 14.95 -9.01 -0.18
N LEU A 185 15.08 -8.34 -1.32
CA LEU A 185 15.48 -6.93 -1.36
C LEU A 185 14.41 -6.03 -0.75
N LEU A 186 13.12 -6.34 -0.98
CA LEU A 186 12.03 -5.62 -0.32
C LEU A 186 12.14 -5.79 1.20
N ARG A 187 12.41 -7.00 1.68
CA ARG A 187 12.64 -7.24 3.10
C ARG A 187 13.82 -6.40 3.64
N ARG A 188 14.92 -6.27 2.89
CA ARG A 188 16.04 -5.38 3.28
C ARG A 188 15.63 -3.92 3.36
N MET A 189 14.79 -3.44 2.45
CA MET A 189 14.26 -2.07 2.55
C MET A 189 13.39 -1.89 3.80
N LEU A 190 12.57 -2.88 4.13
CA LEU A 190 11.78 -2.86 5.36
C LEU A 190 12.69 -2.86 6.60
N ASP A 191 13.73 -3.69 6.62
CA ASP A 191 14.74 -3.69 7.69
C ASP A 191 15.39 -2.30 7.84
N ALA A 192 15.78 -1.66 6.72
CA ALA A 192 16.41 -0.34 6.70
C ALA A 192 15.52 0.79 7.26
N VAL A 193 14.21 0.68 7.03
CA VAL A 193 13.21 1.62 7.58
C VAL A 193 12.94 1.36 9.07
N GLY A 194 13.27 0.18 9.59
CA GLY A 194 12.99 -0.23 10.97
C GLY A 194 11.76 -1.13 11.11
N GLY A 195 11.37 -1.81 10.04
CA GLY A 195 10.34 -2.85 10.00
C GLY A 195 9.08 -2.48 9.20
N PRO A 196 8.24 -3.49 8.88
CA PRO A 196 7.02 -3.31 8.09
C PRO A 196 6.01 -2.37 8.75
N ARG A 197 5.86 -2.43 10.09
CA ARG A 197 4.93 -1.59 10.83
C ARG A 197 5.38 -0.12 10.91
N GLN A 198 6.69 0.12 10.92
CA GLN A 198 7.23 1.48 10.81
C GLN A 198 6.89 2.08 9.44
N LEU A 199 7.07 1.31 8.36
CA LEU A 199 6.68 1.75 7.01
C LEU A 199 5.17 1.97 6.89
N ALA A 200 4.34 1.09 7.45
CA ALA A 200 2.88 1.28 7.50
C ALA A 200 2.51 2.61 8.19
N GLY A 201 3.20 2.97 9.26
CA GLY A 201 3.04 4.27 9.93
C GLY A 201 3.44 5.46 9.05
N ILE A 202 4.50 5.34 8.25
CA ILE A 202 4.90 6.35 7.26
C ILE A 202 3.82 6.51 6.18
N ILE A 203 3.38 5.41 5.57
CA ILE A 203 2.31 5.40 4.56
C ILE A 203 1.04 6.07 5.11
N LYS A 204 0.63 5.70 6.32
CA LYS A 204 -0.54 6.28 6.98
C LYS A 204 -0.43 7.80 7.16
N ARG A 205 0.74 8.33 7.53
CA ARG A 205 0.91 9.78 7.72
C ARG A 205 0.99 10.54 6.39
N GLU A 206 1.74 10.00 5.44
CA GLU A 206 2.09 10.72 4.20
C GLU A 206 1.06 10.53 3.09
N GLN A 207 0.50 9.32 2.93
CA GLN A 207 -0.36 8.98 1.80
C GLN A 207 -1.85 9.10 2.11
N LEU A 208 -2.27 8.81 3.35
CA LEU A 208 -3.69 8.84 3.72
C LEU A 208 -4.26 10.26 3.62
N SER A 209 -3.53 11.27 4.11
CA SER A 209 -4.00 12.66 4.06
C SER A 209 -4.19 13.15 2.62
N SER A 210 -3.27 12.80 1.72
CA SER A 210 -3.38 13.08 0.28
C SER A 210 -4.59 12.36 -0.34
N LEU A 211 -4.79 11.08 0.00
CA LEU A 211 -5.93 10.29 -0.47
C LEU A 211 -7.27 10.87 0.03
N GLU A 212 -7.37 11.21 1.31
CA GLU A 212 -8.57 11.81 1.90
C GLU A 212 -8.89 13.14 1.22
N GLN A 213 -7.89 13.99 0.95
CA GLN A 213 -8.06 15.24 0.20
C GLN A 213 -8.59 15.00 -1.22
N GLN A 214 -8.09 13.99 -1.92
CA GLN A 214 -8.61 13.61 -3.25
C GLN A 214 -10.05 13.08 -3.20
N LEU A 215 -10.48 12.56 -2.05
CA LEU A 215 -11.82 12.05 -1.83
C LEU A 215 -12.80 13.11 -1.32
N VAL A 216 -12.34 14.29 -0.92
CA VAL A 216 -13.23 15.41 -0.57
C VAL A 216 -14.02 15.81 -1.82
N GLY A 217 -15.31 15.42 -1.85
CA GLY A 217 -16.22 15.62 -2.99
C GLY A 217 -16.52 14.34 -3.79
N ALA A 218 -15.79 13.25 -3.58
CA ALA A 218 -16.17 11.95 -4.08
C ALA A 218 -17.35 11.40 -3.27
N LYS A 219 -18.31 10.71 -3.93
CA LYS A 219 -19.40 10.03 -3.22
C LYS A 219 -18.81 9.01 -2.23
N PRO A 220 -19.35 8.89 -1.00
CA PRO A 220 -18.81 8.03 0.06
C PRO A 220 -18.78 6.52 -0.27
N THR A 221 -19.28 6.11 -1.44
CA THR A 221 -19.36 4.72 -1.88
C THR A 221 -18.12 4.23 -2.65
N ARG A 222 -17.02 4.99 -2.68
CA ARG A 222 -15.84 4.71 -3.52
C ARG A 222 -14.60 4.19 -2.78
N LEU A 223 -14.57 4.30 -1.45
CA LEU A 223 -13.50 3.77 -0.62
C LEU A 223 -14.13 3.16 0.64
N PHE A 224 -13.70 1.96 0.98
CA PHE A 224 -14.05 1.28 2.21
C PHE A 224 -12.81 0.60 2.78
N TYR A 225 -12.57 0.73 4.07
CA TYR A 225 -11.52 -0.02 4.74
C TYR A 225 -11.90 -0.29 6.18
N THR A 226 -11.45 -1.42 6.69
CA THR A 226 -11.71 -1.88 8.06
C THR A 226 -10.61 -2.81 8.51
N ALA A 227 -10.46 -2.99 9.81
CA ALA A 227 -9.60 -4.02 10.37
C ALA A 227 -10.29 -4.70 11.54
N LEU A 228 -10.28 -6.03 11.54
CA LEU A 228 -10.75 -6.81 12.67
C LEU A 228 -9.74 -6.82 13.82
N ASN A 229 -8.46 -6.76 13.48
CA ASN A 229 -7.38 -6.80 14.46
C ASN A 229 -6.26 -5.85 14.06
N ALA A 230 -6.51 -4.55 14.13
CA ALA A 230 -5.45 -3.57 13.91
C ALA A 230 -4.28 -3.85 14.86
N LEU A 231 -3.07 -3.99 14.32
CA LEU A 231 -1.90 -4.16 15.16
C LEU A 231 -1.61 -2.84 15.89
N PRO A 232 -1.08 -2.90 17.13
CA PRO A 232 -0.55 -1.69 17.73
C PRO A 232 0.59 -1.17 16.84
N PRO A 233 0.76 0.16 16.73
CA PRO A 233 1.97 0.74 16.16
C PRO A 233 3.20 0.10 16.82
N GLU A 234 4.17 -0.29 16.01
CA GLU A 234 5.41 -0.90 16.49
C GLU A 234 6.53 0.10 16.43
N LYS A 235 7.23 0.26 17.54
CA LYS A 235 8.48 1.01 17.52
C LYS A 235 9.59 0.11 16.93
N PRO A 236 10.56 0.63 16.17
CA PRO A 236 11.61 -0.19 15.54
C PRO A 236 12.31 -1.18 16.49
N GLN A 237 12.49 -0.82 17.76
CA GLN A 237 13.05 -1.67 18.81
C GLN A 237 12.30 -3.00 18.93
N GLN A 238 10.97 -2.94 18.93
CA GLN A 238 10.12 -4.13 19.07
C GLN A 238 10.24 -5.04 17.85
N TYR A 239 10.37 -4.43 16.67
CA TYR A 239 10.61 -5.17 15.43
C TYR A 239 11.90 -5.97 15.52
N PHE A 240 13.03 -5.33 15.81
CA PHE A 240 14.31 -6.02 15.92
C PHE A 240 14.33 -7.07 17.04
N LYS A 241 13.71 -6.77 18.20
CA LYS A 241 13.58 -7.75 19.31
C LYS A 241 12.81 -9.02 18.90
N SER A 242 11.92 -8.94 17.92
CA SER A 242 11.11 -10.08 17.47
C SER A 242 11.84 -11.02 16.50
N LEU A 243 12.98 -10.61 15.95
CA LEU A 243 13.73 -11.37 14.97
C LEU A 243 14.58 -12.46 15.63
N ARG A 244 14.79 -13.57 14.93
CA ARG A 244 15.79 -14.58 15.33
C ARG A 244 17.19 -13.99 15.19
N GLU A 245 18.16 -14.53 15.92
CA GLU A 245 19.52 -13.98 15.98
C GLU A 245 20.16 -13.75 14.60
N GLU A 246 20.05 -14.72 13.68
CA GLU A 246 20.58 -14.58 12.32
C GLU A 246 19.89 -13.46 11.53
N GLU A 247 18.56 -13.38 11.62
CA GLU A 247 17.75 -12.35 10.95
C GLU A 247 18.03 -10.97 11.54
N LEU A 248 18.16 -10.88 12.86
CA LEU A 248 18.50 -9.68 13.61
C LEU A 248 19.85 -9.13 13.16
N ARG A 249 20.87 -10.00 13.07
CA ARG A 249 22.22 -9.61 12.61
C ARG A 249 22.15 -9.00 11.22
N VAL A 250 21.42 -9.60 10.29
CA VAL A 250 21.28 -9.03 8.94
C VAL A 250 20.46 -7.75 8.95
N ALA A 251 19.35 -7.70 9.66
CA ALA A 251 18.43 -6.56 9.67
C ALA A 251 19.09 -5.32 10.28
N LEU A 252 19.75 -5.44 11.44
CA LEU A 252 20.48 -4.33 12.06
C LEU A 252 21.68 -3.90 11.22
N THR A 253 22.38 -4.83 10.57
CA THR A 253 23.46 -4.49 9.62
C THR A 253 22.91 -3.68 8.45
N THR A 254 21.81 -4.12 7.85
CA THR A 254 21.14 -3.42 6.75
C THR A 254 20.70 -2.02 7.20
N TYR A 255 20.16 -1.92 8.42
CA TYR A 255 19.73 -0.66 9.02
C TYR A 255 20.87 0.36 9.15
N ILE A 256 22.04 -0.03 9.69
CA ILE A 256 23.17 0.89 9.80
C ILE A 256 23.83 1.19 8.45
N MET A 257 23.92 0.20 7.54
CA MET A 257 24.49 0.41 6.20
C MET A 257 23.68 1.42 5.41
N SER A 258 22.33 1.34 5.46
CA SER A 258 21.45 2.33 4.81
C SER A 258 21.59 3.77 5.30
N ARG A 259 22.45 4.00 6.30
CA ARG A 259 22.80 5.31 6.90
C ARG A 259 24.29 5.64 6.70
N GLY A 260 24.98 5.00 5.74
CA GLY A 260 26.37 5.28 5.39
C GLY A 260 27.42 4.50 6.20
N ALA A 261 27.03 3.60 7.10
CA ALA A 261 28.00 2.82 7.86
C ALA A 261 28.59 1.68 7.02
N ALA A 262 29.92 1.57 6.96
CA ALA A 262 30.56 0.43 6.33
C ALA A 262 30.45 -0.82 7.23
N CYS A 263 29.80 -1.87 6.73
CA CYS A 263 29.68 -3.15 7.44
C CYS A 263 29.65 -4.34 6.48
N THR A 264 30.13 -5.49 6.95
CA THR A 264 29.93 -6.79 6.28
C THR A 264 28.62 -7.42 6.75
N THR A 265 27.82 -7.95 5.83
CA THR A 265 26.54 -8.60 6.15
C THR A 265 26.66 -10.13 6.13
N PRO A 266 26.25 -10.86 7.19
CA PRO A 266 25.79 -10.37 8.48
C PRO A 266 26.93 -9.83 9.35
N SER A 267 26.64 -8.86 10.22
CA SER A 267 27.55 -8.39 11.27
C SER A 267 28.06 -9.58 12.11
N PRO A 268 29.34 -9.66 12.50
CA PRO A 268 29.89 -10.71 13.37
C PRO A 268 29.17 -10.87 14.71
N SER A 269 28.72 -9.79 15.34
CA SER A 269 28.04 -9.85 16.63
C SER A 269 27.05 -8.70 16.82
N VAL A 270 25.92 -9.04 17.42
CA VAL A 270 24.91 -8.09 17.90
C VAL A 270 24.64 -8.40 19.37
N SER A 271 24.63 -7.37 20.20
CA SER A 271 24.17 -7.46 21.58
C SER A 271 23.26 -6.29 21.93
N THR A 272 22.52 -6.42 23.02
CA THR A 272 21.65 -5.35 23.52
C THR A 272 22.17 -4.89 24.88
N VAL A 273 22.26 -3.58 25.07
CA VAL A 273 22.62 -2.97 26.36
C VAL A 273 21.37 -2.64 27.16
N SER A 274 20.32 -2.23 26.46
CA SER A 274 19.00 -1.92 27.03
C SER A 274 17.94 -2.10 25.96
N GLU A 275 16.67 -1.93 26.34
CA GLU A 275 15.55 -2.08 25.43
C GLU A 275 15.61 -1.22 24.16
N SER A 276 16.37 -0.13 24.19
CA SER A 276 16.47 0.84 23.10
C SER A 276 17.87 0.97 22.51
N ILE A 277 18.85 0.23 23.04
CA ILE A 277 20.27 0.34 22.63
C ILE A 277 20.78 -1.03 22.20
N TRP A 278 21.20 -1.10 20.95
CA TRP A 278 21.88 -2.26 20.37
C TRP A 278 23.33 -1.92 20.07
N ILE A 279 24.21 -2.87 20.32
CA ILE A 279 25.61 -2.83 19.94
C ILE A 279 25.75 -3.75 18.73
N VAL A 280 26.23 -3.20 17.61
CA VAL A 280 26.51 -3.94 16.38
C VAL A 280 27.99 -3.81 16.06
N VAL A 281 28.71 -4.93 15.98
CA VAL A 281 30.12 -4.91 15.57
C VAL A 281 30.23 -5.13 14.07
N CYS A 282 30.97 -4.30 13.38
CA CYS A 282 31.07 -4.26 11.92
C CYS A 282 32.48 -3.85 11.51
N ASN A 283 33.21 -4.73 10.83
CA ASN A 283 34.57 -4.46 10.38
C ASN A 283 35.46 -3.84 11.49
N ASP A 284 35.43 -4.46 12.68
CA ASP A 284 36.13 -4.02 13.90
C ASP A 284 35.67 -2.66 14.49
N VAL A 285 34.63 -2.05 13.94
CA VAL A 285 33.97 -0.86 14.50
C VAL A 285 32.72 -1.26 15.27
N THR A 286 32.57 -0.73 16.49
CA THR A 286 31.36 -0.89 17.28
C THR A 286 30.40 0.26 17.05
N TYR A 287 29.18 -0.06 16.62
CA TYR A 287 28.10 0.89 16.42
C TYR A 287 27.04 0.73 17.51
N ASN A 288 26.76 1.81 18.23
CA ASN A 288 25.59 1.86 19.12
C ASN A 288 24.38 2.33 18.31
N VAL A 289 23.37 1.49 18.13
CA VAL A 289 22.10 1.85 17.50
C VAL A 289 21.10 2.19 18.60
N VAL A 290 20.84 3.47 18.78
CA VAL A 290 19.94 3.98 19.81
C VAL A 290 18.63 4.41 19.18
N PHE A 291 17.58 3.60 19.33
CA PHE A 291 16.27 3.97 18.82
C PHE A 291 15.54 4.84 19.86
N ASN A 292 15.24 6.08 19.52
CA ASN A 292 14.44 6.95 20.38
C ASN A 292 12.93 6.80 20.12
N GLU A 293 12.11 7.50 20.91
CA GLU A 293 10.64 7.45 20.77
C GLU A 293 10.14 7.96 19.41
N GLY A 294 10.93 8.79 18.71
CA GLY A 294 10.63 9.28 17.37
C GLY A 294 11.04 8.33 16.24
N GLY A 295 11.65 7.18 16.56
CA GLY A 295 12.14 6.21 15.55
C GLY A 295 13.47 6.61 14.90
N TYR A 296 14.15 7.64 15.38
CA TYR A 296 15.50 7.99 14.95
C TYR A 296 16.51 7.10 15.65
N SER A 297 17.54 6.73 14.90
CA SER A 297 18.72 6.06 15.41
C SER A 297 19.90 7.01 15.46
N MET A 298 20.52 7.17 16.62
CA MET A 298 21.91 7.62 16.65
C MET A 298 22.81 6.41 16.43
N ILE A 299 23.84 6.57 15.59
CA ILE A 299 24.88 5.58 15.33
C ILE A 299 26.21 6.22 15.75
N THR A 300 26.75 5.83 16.91
CA THR A 300 28.06 6.33 17.37
C THR A 300 29.09 5.22 17.22
N GLY A 301 30.18 5.47 16.49
CA GLY A 301 31.34 4.58 16.42
C GLY A 301 32.61 5.35 16.77
N GLY A 302 33.29 4.98 17.86
CA GLY A 302 34.63 5.49 18.23
C GLY A 302 34.81 7.00 18.47
N GLY A 303 33.78 7.80 18.19
CA GLY A 303 33.68 9.25 18.30
C GLY A 303 32.25 9.64 17.93
N LEU A 304 31.65 10.58 18.65
CA LEU A 304 30.24 10.94 18.49
C LEU A 304 29.98 11.56 17.11
N THR A 305 29.40 10.79 16.18
CA THR A 305 28.77 11.33 14.97
C THR A 305 27.26 11.16 15.10
N ILE A 306 26.53 12.26 15.28
CA ILE A 306 25.07 12.24 15.27
C ILE A 306 24.62 12.33 13.82
N ILE A 307 24.08 11.24 13.28
CA ILE A 307 23.41 11.23 11.98
C ILE A 307 21.94 11.58 12.27
N LYS A 308 21.49 12.77 11.82
CA LYS A 308 20.09 13.21 11.92
C LYS A 308 19.27 12.70 10.75
#